data_AF-A0A8S3WXI2-F1
#
_entry.id   AF-A0A8S3WXI2-F1
#
_cell.length_a   1.000
_cell.length_b   1.000
_cell.length_c   1.000
_cell.angle_alpha   90.00
_cell.angle_beta   90.00
_cell.angle_gamma   90.00
#
_symmetry.space_group_name_H-M   'P 1'
#
loop_
_entity.id
_entity.type
_entity.pdbx_description
1 polymer ?
#
loop_
_entity_poly.entity_id
_entity_poly.type
_entity_poly.pdbx_seq_one_letter_code
_entity_poly.pdbx_strand_id
1 'polypeptide(L)' 'MADSDRVVYPDEVDEAKKNATEAKTVEASKNASEEITVNSDIQTRNMISVPQNCPSGYKMGSDGVCREVFD' A
#
# COMPACT_ATOMS: atom_id res chain seq x y z
N MET A 1 25.85 21.78 26.21
CA MET A 1 24.84 22.79 26.57
C MET A 1 23.82 22.77 25.43
N ALA A 2 22.58 22.40 25.72
CA ALA A 2 21.53 22.33 24.71
C ALA A 2 21.21 23.76 24.24
N ASP A 3 21.13 23.95 22.93
CA ASP A 3 20.81 25.20 22.26
C ASP A 3 19.30 25.47 22.43
N SER A 4 18.89 25.84 23.65
CA SER A 4 17.48 25.99 24.04
C SER A 4 16.91 27.38 23.72
N ASP A 5 17.73 28.31 23.23
CA ASP A 5 17.36 29.68 22.88
C ASP A 5 17.49 29.98 21.37
N ARG A 6 17.43 28.96 20.50
CA ARG A 6 17.36 29.20 19.06
C ARG A 6 16.02 29.84 18.70
N VAL A 7 16.05 31.13 18.37
CA VAL A 7 14.91 31.84 17.77
C VAL A 7 14.64 31.24 16.40
N VAL A 8 13.56 30.46 16.29
CA VAL A 8 13.13 29.86 15.03
C VAL A 8 12.40 30.94 14.23
N TYR A 9 12.92 31.25 13.04
CA TYR A 9 12.31 32.25 12.16
C TYR A 9 11.13 31.64 11.40
N PRO A 10 10.07 32.42 11.11
CA PRO A 10 8.88 31.92 10.42
C PRO A 10 9.20 31.27 9.07
N ASP A 11 10.22 31.76 8.37
CA ASP A 11 10.68 31.21 7.09
C ASP A 11 11.18 29.76 7.23
N GLU A 12 11.89 29.43 8.31
CA GLU A 12 12.38 28.07 8.60
C GLU A 12 11.24 27.11 8.96
N VAL A 13 10.20 27.62 9.63
CA VAL A 13 9.00 26.84 9.99
C VAL A 13 8.18 26.49 8.76
N ASP A 14 8.06 27.43 7.82
CA ASP A 14 7.28 27.23 6.60
C ASP A 14 7.99 26.27 5.64
N GLU A 15 9.32 26.29 5.60
CA GLU A 15 10.11 25.31 4.85
C GLU A 15 10.05 23.91 5.49
N ALA A 16 10.14 23.82 6.82
CA ALA A 16 9.98 22.55 7.55
C ALA A 16 8.58 21.95 7.37
N LYS A 17 7.53 22.78 7.31
CA LYS A 17 6.15 22.34 7.06
C LYS A 17 5.97 21.81 5.63
N LYS A 18 6.57 22.47 4.63
CA LYS A 18 6.53 22.00 3.23
C LYS A 18 7.19 20.64 3.07
N ASN A 19 8.37 20.46 3.66
CA ASN A 19 9.09 19.18 3.64
C ASN A 19 8.33 18.07 4.40
N ALA A 20 7.62 18.41 5.48
CA ALA A 20 6.79 17.47 6.22
C ALA A 20 5.50 17.08 5.47
N THR A 21 4.93 17.98 4.65
CA THR A 21 3.77 17.67 3.80
C THR A 21 4.12 16.80 2.60
N GLU A 22 5.33 16.88 2.06
CA GLU A 22 5.79 16.01 0.97
C GLU A 22 6.09 14.58 1.44
N ALA A 23 6.44 14.40 2.72
CA ALA A 23 6.67 13.08 3.32
C ALA A 23 5.39 12.37 3.81
N LYS A 24 4.23 13.05 3.88
CA LYS A 24 2.99 12.51 4.49
C LYS A 24 1.84 12.26 3.51
N THR A 25 2.05 12.34 2.20
CA THR A 25 1.04 11.98 1.19
C THR A 25 0.94 10.49 0.88
N VAL A 26 1.82 9.65 1.46
CA VAL A 26 1.68 8.19 1.38
C VAL A 26 1.18 7.70 2.74
N GLU A 27 -0.13 7.82 3.00
CA GLU A 27 -0.97 7.03 3.94
C GLU A 27 -2.23 7.84 4.31
N ALA A 28 -3.09 8.10 3.32
CA ALA A 28 -4.51 8.38 3.56
C ALA A 28 -5.30 7.96 2.31
N SER A 29 -5.87 6.76 2.43
CA SER A 29 -6.91 6.13 1.62
C SER A 29 -7.66 7.06 0.64
N LYS A 30 -7.45 6.84 -0.65
CA LYS A 30 -8.44 7.15 -1.69
C LYS A 30 -8.69 5.88 -2.50
N ASN A 31 -9.86 5.28 -2.28
CA ASN A 31 -10.56 4.58 -3.36
C ASN A 31 -11.01 5.65 -4.36
N ALA A 32 -10.08 6.08 -5.19
CA ALA A 32 -10.38 6.76 -6.43
C ALA A 32 -9.40 6.17 -7.42
N SER A 33 -9.93 5.47 -8.41
CA SER A 33 -9.15 4.80 -9.45
C SER A 33 -8.48 5.89 -10.31
N GLU A 34 -7.36 6.40 -9.84
CA GLU A 34 -6.41 7.20 -10.61
C GLU A 34 -5.56 6.22 -11.42
N GLU A 35 -5.43 6.49 -12.72
CA GLU A 35 -4.70 5.65 -13.67
C GLU A 35 -3.26 5.47 -13.20
N ILE A 36 -2.95 4.24 -12.78
CA ILE A 36 -1.60 3.80 -12.44
C ILE A 36 -0.79 3.89 -13.72
N THR A 37 0.13 4.86 -13.81
CA THR A 37 1.14 4.92 -14.86
C THR A 37 2.00 3.66 -14.79
N VAL A 38 1.66 2.70 -15.65
CA VAL A 38 2.38 1.43 -15.76
C VAL A 38 3.74 1.73 -16.40
N ASN A 39 4.77 1.89 -15.58
CA ASN A 39 6.14 1.73 -16.07
C ASN A 39 6.26 0.31 -16.63
N SER A 40 6.48 0.22 -17.94
CA SER A 40 6.51 -1.00 -18.75
C SER A 40 7.67 -1.95 -18.44
N ASP A 41 8.42 -1.72 -17.36
CA ASP A 41 9.54 -2.53 -16.89
C ASP A 41 9.15 -3.46 -15.73
N ILE A 42 7.88 -3.88 -15.65
CA ILE A 42 7.54 -5.11 -14.92
C ILE A 42 7.94 -6.28 -15.82
N GLN A 43 9.26 -6.52 -15.93
CA GLN A 43 9.79 -7.76 -16.46
C GLN A 43 9.26 -8.89 -15.56
N THR A 44 8.17 -9.52 -16.04
CA THR A 44 7.59 -10.79 -15.60
C THR A 44 7.99 -11.16 -14.16
N ARG A 45 7.32 -10.56 -13.17
CA ARG A 45 7.38 -11.15 -11.83
C ARG A 45 6.89 -12.58 -11.98
N ASN A 46 7.67 -13.56 -11.50
CA ASN A 46 7.31 -14.96 -11.53
C ASN A 46 6.02 -15.17 -10.71
N MET A 47 4.87 -14.91 -11.34
CA MET A 47 3.55 -15.06 -10.75
C MET A 47 3.13 -16.50 -11.01
N ILE A 48 3.24 -17.31 -9.97
CA ILE A 48 2.72 -18.67 -9.98
C ILE A 48 1.21 -18.57 -9.75
N SER A 49 0.43 -18.74 -10.82
CA SER A 49 -1.02 -18.87 -10.71
C SER A 49 -1.35 -20.31 -10.32
N VAL A 50 -1.97 -20.49 -9.15
CA VAL A 50 -2.38 -21.81 -8.66
C VAL A 50 -3.78 -22.11 -9.20
N PRO A 51 -4.00 -23.24 -9.89
CA PRO A 51 -5.32 -23.62 -10.34
C PRO A 51 -6.24 -23.92 -9.16
N GLN A 52 -7.55 -23.81 -9.37
CA GLN A 52 -8.54 -24.23 -8.39
C GLN A 52 -8.39 -25.74 -8.13
N ASN A 53 -8.05 -26.12 -6.90
CA ASN A 53 -7.83 -27.52 -6.53
C ASN A 53 -9.13 -28.23 -6.10
N CYS A 54 -10.25 -27.50 -6.08
CA CYS A 54 -11.56 -28.00 -5.68
C CYS A 54 -12.55 -27.96 -6.85
N PRO A 55 -13.49 -28.92 -6.92
CA PRO A 55 -14.57 -28.88 -7.91
C PRO A 55 -15.46 -27.65 -7.73
N SER A 56 -16.21 -27.29 -8.78
CA SER A 56 -17.16 -26.18 -8.77
C SER A 56 -18.17 -26.32 -7.64
N GLY A 57 -18.39 -25.24 -6.87
CA GLY A 57 -19.26 -25.24 -5.69
C GLY A 57 -18.56 -25.61 -4.37
N TYR A 58 -17.28 -26.00 -4.42
CA TYR A 58 -16.47 -26.28 -3.24
C TYR A 58 -15.34 -25.27 -3.08
N LYS A 59 -15.03 -24.87 -1.85
CA LYS A 59 -13.86 -24.06 -1.50
C LYS A 59 -12.89 -24.86 -0.64
N MET A 60 -11.60 -24.58 -0.84
CA MET A 60 -10.53 -25.16 -0.05
C MET A 60 -10.58 -24.59 1.37
N GLY A 61 -10.81 -25.44 2.36
CA GLY A 61 -10.70 -25.07 3.77
C GLY A 61 -9.24 -24.86 4.20
N SER A 62 -9.03 -24.28 5.38
CA SER A 62 -7.69 -24.11 5.97
C SER A 62 -7.01 -25.44 6.30
N ASP A 63 -7.79 -26.51 6.37
CA ASP A 63 -7.36 -27.91 6.53
C ASP A 63 -6.92 -28.57 5.22
N GLY A 64 -7.06 -27.88 4.07
CA GLY A 64 -6.73 -28.43 2.76
C GLY A 64 -7.78 -29.40 2.21
N VAL A 65 -8.98 -29.44 2.81
CA VAL A 65 -10.12 -30.25 2.35
C VAL A 65 -11.12 -29.37 1.62
N CYS A 66 -11.61 -29.83 0.47
CA CYS A 66 -12.67 -29.17 -0.26
C CYS A 66 -14.01 -29.34 0.47
N ARG A 67 -14.69 -28.23 0.79
CA ARG A 67 -16.00 -28.21 1.44
C ARG A 67 -17.00 -27.41 0.61
N GLU A 68 -18.26 -27.78 0.67
CA GLU A 68 -19.36 -27.09 -0.01
C GLU A 68 -19.45 -25.65 0.48
N VAL A 69 -19.58 -24.72 -0.46
CA VAL A 69 -19.91 -23.33 -0.13
C VAL A 69 -21.43 -23.27 0.07
N PHE A 70 -21.86 -23.09 1.31
CA PHE A 70 -23.23 -22.68 1.60
C PHE A 70 -23.25 -21.15 1.57
N ASP A 71 -23.89 -20.57 0.55
CA ASP A 71 -24.22 -19.13 0.50
C ASP A 71 -25.47 -18.83 1.36
#